data_AF-A0A952MIU7-F1
#
_entry.id   AF-A0A952MIU7-F1
#
_cell.length_a   1.000
_cell.length_b   1.000
_cell.length_c   1.000
_cell.angle_alpha   90.00
_cell.angle_beta   90.00
_cell.angle_gamma   90.00
#
_symmetry.space_group_name_H-M   'P 1'
#
loop_
_entity.id
_entity.type
_entity.pdbx_description
1 polymer ?
#
loop_
_entity_poly.entity_id
_entity_poly.type
_entity_poly.pdbx_seq_one_letter_code
_entity_poly.pdbx_strand_id
1 'polypeptide(L)'
;MTKLKIVFLALSVTLIAVVSCKTVGRIAAKYWLNREIKEFVSNCEDKTSFIVGKENAHKYCDCAVDIVAEQYHNYQDAKKLSVSAIVDFINKCK
;
A
#
# COMPACT_ATOMS: atom_id res chain seq x y z
N MET A 1 -34.89 -37.05 -17.72
CA MET A 1 -33.61 -36.35 -17.93
C MET A 1 -33.70 -34.86 -17.53
N THR A 2 -34.29 -34.52 -16.38
CA THR A 2 -34.58 -33.13 -16.00
C THR A 2 -33.96 -32.69 -14.68
N LYS A 3 -33.63 -33.64 -13.78
CA LYS A 3 -33.02 -33.33 -12.46
C LYS A 3 -31.51 -33.08 -12.53
N LEU A 4 -30.82 -33.63 -13.54
CA LEU A 4 -29.36 -33.48 -13.69
C LEU A 4 -28.95 -32.08 -14.19
N LYS A 5 -29.82 -31.44 -14.99
CA LYS A 5 -29.57 -30.07 -15.49
C LYS A 5 -29.71 -29.00 -14.40
N ILE A 6 -30.56 -29.24 -13.39
CA ILE A 6 -30.76 -28.32 -12.27
C ILE A 6 -29.56 -28.34 -11.31
N VAL A 7 -28.94 -29.51 -11.10
CA VAL A 7 -27.72 -29.64 -10.28
C VAL A 7 -26.54 -28.92 -10.94
N PHE A 8 -26.42 -28.97 -12.28
CA PHE A 8 -25.37 -28.26 -13.00
C PHE A 8 -25.54 -26.73 -13.02
N LEU A 9 -26.77 -26.22 -12.89
CA LEU A 9 -27.03 -24.77 -12.85
C LEU A 9 -26.77 -24.15 -11.47
N ALA A 10 -26.73 -24.95 -10.41
CA ALA A 10 -26.55 -24.49 -9.03
C ALA A 10 -25.08 -24.34 -8.60
N LEU A 11 -24.12 -24.78 -9.42
CA LEU A 11 -22.69 -24.77 -9.08
C LEU A 11 -21.94 -23.52 -9.59
N SER A 12 -22.61 -22.59 -10.26
CA SER A 12 -21.99 -21.41 -10.90
C SER A 12 -22.01 -20.13 -10.05
N VAL A 13 -22.58 -20.15 -8.84
CA VAL A 13 -22.67 -18.98 -7.96
C VAL A 13 -21.86 -19.20 -6.69
N THR A 14 -20.54 -19.27 -6.83
CA THR A 14 -19.61 -18.87 -5.78
C THR A 14 -18.67 -17.79 -6.33
N LEU A 15 -19.29 -16.70 -6.80
CA LEU A 15 -18.64 -15.39 -6.79
C LEU A 15 -18.45 -14.97 -5.33
N ILE A 16 -17.30 -15.28 -4.77
CA ILE A 16 -16.65 -14.33 -3.87
C ILE A 16 -15.22 -14.25 -4.36
N ALA A 17 -15.01 -13.40 -5.37
CA ALA A 17 -13.69 -12.87 -5.65
C ALA A 17 -13.26 -12.12 -4.38
N VAL A 18 -12.52 -12.80 -3.51
CA VAL A 18 -11.75 -12.17 -2.45
C VAL A 18 -10.64 -11.43 -3.17
N VAL A 19 -10.95 -10.26 -3.74
CA VAL A 19 -9.95 -9.30 -4.16
C VAL A 19 -9.37 -8.72 -2.88
N SER A 20 -8.58 -9.55 -2.20
CA SER A 20 -7.65 -9.08 -1.19
C SER A 20 -6.79 -8.06 -1.91
N CYS A 21 -6.85 -6.81 -1.47
CA CYS A 21 -6.08 -5.68 -2.00
C CYS A 21 -4.57 -5.83 -1.68
N LYS A 22 -4.01 -7.02 -1.87
CA LYS A 22 -2.59 -7.36 -1.71
C LYS A 22 -1.91 -7.69 -3.03
N THR A 23 -2.66 -7.71 -4.14
CA THR A 23 -2.13 -7.97 -5.50
C THR A 23 -2.19 -6.74 -6.39
N VAL A 24 -2.18 -5.53 -5.81
CA VAL A 24 -1.77 -4.33 -6.53
C VAL A 24 -0.27 -4.21 -6.27
N GLY A 25 0.55 -4.43 -7.30
CA GLY A 25 2.00 -4.25 -7.16
C GLY A 25 2.31 -2.83 -6.68
N ARG A 26 3.18 -2.70 -5.67
CA ARG A 26 3.61 -1.39 -5.16
C ARG A 26 4.18 -0.54 -6.29
N ILE A 27 3.68 0.66 -6.46
CA ILE A 27 4.19 1.62 -7.44
C ILE A 27 5.65 1.94 -7.13
N ALA A 28 6.01 2.03 -5.85
CA ALA A 28 7.38 2.27 -5.42
C ALA A 28 8.37 1.23 -5.96
N ALA A 29 7.95 -0.03 -6.19
CA ALA A 29 8.82 -1.08 -6.73
C ALA A 29 9.19 -0.86 -8.20
N LYS A 30 8.55 0.08 -8.90
CA LYS A 30 8.95 0.51 -10.25
C LYS A 30 10.22 1.34 -10.24
N TYR A 31 10.47 2.10 -9.17
CA TYR A 31 11.56 3.06 -9.09
C TYR A 31 12.61 2.71 -8.04
N TRP A 32 12.21 2.05 -6.95
CA TRP A 32 13.06 1.77 -5.80
C TRP A 32 13.25 0.27 -5.57
N LEU A 33 14.35 -0.08 -4.92
CA LEU A 33 14.60 -1.44 -4.46
C LEU A 33 13.69 -1.77 -3.27
N ASN A 34 13.36 -3.05 -3.12
CA ASN A 34 12.57 -3.54 -1.98
C ASN A 34 13.16 -3.14 -0.61
N ARG A 35 14.49 -3.05 -0.51
CA ARG A 35 15.17 -2.59 0.72
C ARG A 35 14.91 -1.12 1.00
N GLU A 36 14.86 -0.28 -0.03
CA GLU A 36 14.67 1.17 0.07
C GLU A 36 13.23 1.50 0.43
N ILE A 37 12.27 0.74 -0.12
CA ILE A 37 10.86 0.82 0.25
C ILE A 37 10.67 0.50 1.73
N LYS A 38 11.28 -0.60 2.22
CA LYS A 38 11.23 -0.95 3.65
C LYS A 38 11.89 0.10 4.53
N GLU A 39 13.04 0.60 4.11
CA GLU A 39 13.77 1.65 4.82
C GLU A 39 12.96 2.94 4.90
N PHE A 40 12.32 3.36 3.81
CA PHE A 40 11.44 4.51 3.79
C PHE A 40 10.27 4.35 4.76
N VAL A 41 9.55 3.24 4.68
CA VAL A 41 8.37 2.97 5.52
C VAL A 41 8.76 2.96 7.00
N SER A 42 9.85 2.28 7.37
CA SER A 42 10.37 2.27 8.75
C SER A 42 10.72 3.67 9.24
N ASN A 43 11.46 4.45 8.45
CA ASN A 43 11.85 5.82 8.83
C ASN A 43 10.63 6.75 8.93
N CYS A 44 9.65 6.57 8.05
CA CYS A 44 8.40 7.31 8.09
C CYS A 44 7.64 7.01 9.39
N GLU A 45 7.52 5.74 9.78
CA GLU A 45 6.87 5.33 11.02
C GLU A 45 7.57 5.91 12.25
N ASP A 46 8.90 5.82 12.32
CA ASP A 46 9.69 6.38 13.41
C ASP A 46 9.47 7.89 13.56
N LYS A 47 9.42 8.61 12.44
CA LYS A 47 9.26 10.07 12.40
C LYS A 47 7.84 10.57 12.58
N THR A 48 6.81 9.72 12.42
CA THR A 48 5.41 10.19 12.38
C THR A 48 4.48 9.46 13.33
N SER A 49 4.93 8.37 13.96
CA SER A 49 4.14 7.61 14.94
C SER A 49 3.64 8.45 16.12
N PHE A 50 4.36 9.50 16.52
CA PHE A 50 3.90 10.44 17.55
C PHE A 50 2.80 11.41 17.05
N ILE A 51 2.65 11.56 15.73
CA ILE A 51 1.67 12.45 15.08
C ILE A 51 0.38 11.70 14.75
N VAL A 52 0.51 10.51 14.13
CA VAL A 52 -0.65 9.74 13.63
C VAL A 52 -1.04 8.55 14.52
N GLY A 53 -0.27 8.30 15.58
CA GLY A 53 -0.42 7.13 16.44
C GLY A 53 0.32 5.91 15.88
N LYS A 54 0.94 5.12 16.77
CA LYS A 54 1.75 3.94 16.41
C LYS A 54 0.95 2.91 15.60
N GLU A 55 -0.31 2.69 15.95
CA GLU A 55 -1.20 1.75 15.25
C GLU A 55 -1.48 2.14 13.79
N ASN A 56 -1.50 3.45 13.48
CA ASN A 56 -1.83 3.94 12.15
C ASN A 56 -0.60 4.34 11.33
N ALA A 57 0.57 4.49 11.98
CA ALA A 57 1.81 4.89 11.33
C ALA A 57 2.14 3.97 10.14
N HIS A 58 2.08 2.65 10.35
CA HIS A 58 2.34 1.69 9.29
C HIS A 58 1.39 1.86 8.10
N LYS A 59 0.07 1.90 8.37
CA LYS A 59 -0.96 2.06 7.35
C LYS A 59 -0.71 3.30 6.47
N TYR A 60 -0.41 4.44 7.09
CA TYR A 60 -0.22 5.68 6.36
C TYR A 60 1.13 5.78 5.66
N CYS A 61 2.21 5.31 6.28
CA CYS A 61 3.53 5.28 5.67
C CYS A 61 3.60 4.28 4.51
N ASP A 62 2.90 3.16 4.62
CA ASP A 62 2.75 2.17 3.54
C ASP A 62 1.99 2.74 2.34
N CYS A 63 0.98 3.58 2.56
CA CYS A 63 0.33 4.31 1.47
C CYS A 63 1.23 5.41 0.89
N ALA A 64 1.91 6.17 1.75
CA ALA A 64 2.72 7.31 1.33
C ALA A 64 3.93 6.89 0.48
N VAL A 65 4.49 5.69 0.68
CA VAL A 65 5.69 5.24 -0.05
C VAL A 65 5.49 5.21 -1.56
N ASP A 66 4.30 4.82 -2.03
CA ASP A 66 3.98 4.78 -3.46
C ASP A 66 3.85 6.19 -4.05
N ILE A 67 3.23 7.11 -3.30
CA ILE A 67 3.09 8.52 -3.71
C ILE A 67 4.46 9.20 -3.77
N VAL A 68 5.29 8.97 -2.75
CA VAL A 68 6.62 9.56 -2.68
C VAL A 68 7.52 9.00 -3.78
N ALA A 69 7.51 7.69 -4.00
CA ALA A 69 8.34 7.08 -5.03
C ALA A 69 7.97 7.54 -6.45
N GLU A 70 6.68 7.81 -6.72
CA GLU A 70 6.24 8.40 -8.00
C GLU A 70 6.71 9.86 -8.15
N GLN A 71 6.80 10.63 -7.06
CA GLN A 71 7.31 12.02 -7.12
C GLN A 71 8.84 12.09 -7.10
N TYR A 72 9.49 11.13 -6.45
CA TYR A 72 10.92 11.04 -6.23
C TYR A 72 11.43 9.68 -6.69
N HIS A 73 11.59 9.52 -8.01
CA HIS A 73 12.08 8.26 -8.58
C HIS A 73 13.45 7.86 -8.00
N ASN A 74 14.29 8.82 -7.61
CA ASN A 74 15.54 8.56 -6.90
C ASN A 74 15.30 8.53 -5.38
N TYR A 75 15.50 7.35 -4.78
CA TYR A 75 15.35 7.17 -3.34
C TYR A 75 16.26 8.11 -2.51
N GLN A 76 17.45 8.47 -2.99
CA GLN A 76 18.35 9.36 -2.26
C GLN A 76 17.79 10.78 -2.09
N ASP A 77 16.88 11.21 -2.97
CA ASP A 77 16.21 12.49 -2.83
C ASP A 77 15.02 12.39 -1.87
N ALA A 78 14.29 11.27 -1.91
CA ALA A 78 13.23 10.98 -0.94
C ALA A 78 13.77 10.90 0.51
N LYS A 79 14.99 10.41 0.72
CA LYS A 79 15.65 10.38 2.04
C LYS A 79 15.89 11.76 2.64
N LYS A 80 15.98 12.81 1.82
CA LYS A 80 16.23 14.19 2.25
C LYS A 80 14.95 14.91 2.64
N LEU A 81 13.78 14.28 2.47
CA LEU A 81 12.50 14.88 2.83
C LEU A 81 12.45 15.21 4.33
N SER A 82 11.98 16.41 4.63
CA SER A 82 11.69 16.81 6.01
C SER A 82 10.53 16.00 6.58
N VAL A 83 10.43 15.96 7.91
CA VAL A 83 9.28 15.33 8.58
C VAL A 83 7.97 15.99 8.13
N SER A 84 7.94 17.31 7.95
CA SER A 84 6.75 18.02 7.46
C SER A 84 6.31 17.55 6.08
N ALA A 85 7.24 17.40 5.13
CA ALA A 85 6.94 16.92 3.79
C ALA A 85 6.40 15.48 3.82
N ILE A 86 6.99 14.61 4.66
CA ILE A 86 6.49 13.24 4.86
C ILE A 86 5.05 13.26 5.40
N VAL A 87 4.75 14.14 6.37
CA VAL A 87 3.40 14.32 6.92
C VAL A 87 2.41 14.79 5.84
N ASP A 88 2.82 15.66 4.92
CA ASP A 88 1.96 16.09 3.80
C ASP A 88 1.58 14.92 2.89
N PHE A 89 2.51 13.99 2.64
CA PHE A 89 2.20 12.76 1.89
C PHE A 89 1.28 11.82 2.67
N ILE A 90 1.52 11.65 3.98
CA ILE A 90 0.65 10.87 4.86
C ILE A 90 -0.78 11.43 4.90
N ASN A 91 -0.94 12.75 4.93
CA ASN A 91 -2.26 13.36 4.97
C ASN A 91 -3.07 13.10 3.68
N LYS A 92 -2.43 12.80 2.56
CA LYS A 92 -3.12 12.35 1.32
C LYS A 92 -3.63 10.90 1.41
N CYS A 93 -3.17 10.16 2.42
CA CYS A 93 -3.52 8.77 2.68
C CYS A 93 -4.53 8.57 3.83
N LYS A 94 -4.99 9.66 4.45
CA LYS A 94 -6.07 9.66 5.45
C LYS A 94 -7.42 9.49 4.79
#